data_AF-I0H4X9-F1
#
_entry.id   AF-I0H4X9-F1
#
_cell.length_a   1.000
_cell.length_b   1.000
_cell.length_c   1.000
_cell.angle_alpha   90.00
_cell.angle_beta   90.00
_cell.angle_gamma   90.00
#
_symmetry.space_group_name_H-M   'P 1'
#
loop_
_entity.id
_entity.type
_entity.pdbx_description
1 polymer ?
#
loop_
_entity_poly.entity_id
_entity_poly.type
_entity_poly.pdbx_seq_one_letter_code
_entity_poly.pdbx_strand_id
1 'polypeptide(L)'
;MTFVRGRRVLTIAMAMVLAGLTLIAGAAPAQARRAGLAQPAITLPGGSQAVAGGTVTVTFDAGGDRRVTGFRYSFGSATLDARVAAGVRGGTATVDLAVGDITGDRPLYAAVVDRFGRVGPLNQATVTVTPVAGGELTGRVLNGYTWLPIAGAAVTLSPGGLQVSTGDDGAFSVGGVTPGVYAVTAAVGGDCPATSTQTLEIDGQGLAVEFYLFPECAPEQ
;
A
#
# COMPACT_ATOMS: atom_id res chain seq x y z
N MET A 1 -10.84 -85.19 34.07
CA MET A 1 -10.25 -84.88 35.39
C MET A 1 -10.53 -83.41 35.69
N THR A 2 -11.26 -83.17 36.76
CA THR A 2 -11.92 -81.91 37.13
C THR A 2 -11.37 -81.46 38.50
N PHE A 3 -11.52 -80.17 38.82
CA PHE A 3 -11.22 -79.46 40.09
C PHE A 3 -9.74 -79.10 40.34
N VAL A 4 -9.27 -77.86 40.58
CA VAL A 4 -9.70 -76.62 41.28
C VAL A 4 -8.80 -76.36 42.52
N ARG A 5 -8.43 -75.07 42.68
CA ARG A 5 -8.01 -74.30 43.88
C ARG A 5 -6.53 -74.26 44.30
N GLY A 6 -6.07 -73.02 44.49
CA GLY A 6 -5.03 -72.69 45.47
C GLY A 6 -4.38 -71.32 45.31
N ARG A 7 -5.08 -70.23 45.63
CA ARG A 7 -4.49 -68.90 45.82
C ARG A 7 -3.51 -68.92 47.01
N ARG A 8 -2.32 -68.34 46.85
CA ARG A 8 -1.60 -67.67 47.95
C ARG A 8 -1.08 -66.31 47.47
N VAL A 9 -1.66 -65.30 48.10
CA VAL A 9 -1.26 -63.90 48.07
C VAL A 9 0.08 -63.79 48.78
N LEU A 10 1.09 -63.22 48.13
CA LEU A 10 2.28 -62.73 48.81
C LEU A 10 2.46 -61.26 48.43
N THR A 11 2.00 -60.41 49.34
CA THR A 11 2.21 -58.97 49.34
C THR A 11 3.70 -58.73 49.60
N ILE A 12 4.43 -58.21 48.62
CA ILE A 12 5.79 -57.70 48.84
C ILE A 12 5.78 -56.20 48.60
N ALA A 13 6.33 -55.52 49.59
CA ALA A 13 6.29 -54.09 49.81
C ALA A 13 6.96 -53.29 48.69
N MET A 14 6.37 -52.12 48.48
CA MET A 14 6.86 -50.97 47.74
C MET A 14 8.24 -50.54 48.28
N ALA A 15 9.27 -50.62 47.42
CA ALA A 15 10.51 -49.88 47.57
C ALA A 15 10.74 -49.09 46.28
N MET A 16 10.30 -47.84 46.31
CA MET A 16 10.46 -46.87 45.23
C MET A 16 11.89 -46.32 45.31
N VAL A 17 12.79 -46.81 44.47
CA VAL A 17 14.11 -46.19 44.25
C VAL A 17 14.04 -45.44 42.92
N LEU A 18 13.87 -44.12 43.00
CA LEU A 18 14.07 -43.22 41.86
C LEU A 18 15.58 -43.12 41.59
N ALA A 19 16.08 -43.91 40.65
CA ALA A 19 17.37 -43.63 40.02
C ALA A 19 17.15 -42.61 38.89
N GLY A 20 17.61 -41.38 39.10
CA GLY A 20 17.58 -40.32 38.11
C GLY A 20 18.41 -40.69 36.88
N LEU A 21 17.73 -40.94 35.76
CA LEU A 21 18.36 -41.04 34.45
C LEU A 21 18.58 -39.61 33.93
N THR A 22 19.78 -39.07 34.12
CA THR A 22 20.18 -37.82 33.48
C THR A 22 20.34 -38.09 31.99
N LEU A 23 19.33 -37.70 31.20
CA LEU A 23 19.45 -37.69 29.75
C LEU A 23 20.45 -36.58 29.39
N ILE A 24 21.71 -36.94 29.14
CA ILE A 24 22.66 -36.05 28.48
C ILE A 24 22.19 -36.00 27.02
N ALA A 25 21.36 -35.01 26.70
CA ALA A 25 21.08 -34.65 25.32
C ALA A 25 22.39 -34.17 24.71
N GLY A 26 23.09 -35.08 24.03
CA GLY A 26 24.17 -34.71 23.13
C GLY A 26 23.58 -33.77 22.09
N ALA A 27 23.93 -32.50 22.17
CA ALA A 27 23.68 -31.55 21.11
C ALA A 27 24.35 -32.11 19.85
N ALA A 28 23.55 -32.70 18.96
CA ALA A 28 23.96 -32.95 17.60
C ALA A 28 24.54 -31.63 17.06
N PRO A 29 25.70 -31.65 16.38
CA PRO A 29 26.24 -30.42 15.83
C PRO A 29 25.16 -29.88 14.89
N ALA A 30 24.64 -28.70 15.20
CA ALA A 30 23.80 -27.95 14.30
C ALA A 30 24.60 -27.84 13.00
N GLN A 31 24.22 -28.64 12.01
CA GLN A 31 24.79 -28.57 10.67
C GLN A 31 24.48 -27.16 10.22
N ALA A 32 25.50 -26.29 10.25
CA ALA A 32 25.44 -24.95 9.72
C ALA A 32 25.20 -25.08 8.21
N ARG A 33 23.93 -25.25 7.85
CA ARG A 33 23.42 -25.04 6.51
C ARG A 33 24.03 -23.71 6.08
N ARG A 34 24.84 -23.70 5.01
CA ARG A 34 25.45 -22.47 4.48
C ARG A 34 24.33 -21.46 4.33
N ALA A 35 24.18 -20.57 5.31
CA ALA A 35 23.06 -19.66 5.34
C ALA A 35 23.21 -18.79 4.09
N GLY A 36 22.14 -18.68 3.29
CA GLY A 36 22.09 -17.73 2.19
C GLY A 36 22.39 -16.32 2.69
N LEU A 37 22.40 -15.33 1.79
CA LEU A 37 22.46 -13.95 2.23
C LEU A 37 21.29 -13.67 3.21
N ALA A 38 21.54 -12.89 4.26
CA ALA A 38 20.50 -12.52 5.23
C ALA A 38 19.38 -11.71 4.58
N GLN A 39 18.16 -11.77 5.13
CA GLN A 39 17.10 -10.81 4.77
C GLN A 39 17.49 -9.40 5.27
N PRO A 40 17.23 -8.34 4.50
CA PRO A 40 17.47 -6.99 4.98
C PRO A 40 16.44 -6.64 6.06
N ALA A 41 16.86 -5.99 7.13
CA ALA A 41 15.94 -5.26 7.99
C ALA A 41 15.61 -3.91 7.32
N ILE A 42 14.34 -3.51 7.39
CA ILE A 42 13.84 -2.25 6.84
C ILE A 42 13.33 -1.43 8.01
N THR A 43 13.79 -0.20 8.14
CA THR A 43 13.33 0.75 9.15
C THR A 43 12.97 2.06 8.48
N LEU A 44 11.95 2.74 9.02
CA LEU A 44 11.41 4.00 8.53
C LEU A 44 11.61 5.05 9.64
N PRO A 45 12.79 5.68 9.75
CA PRO A 45 13.13 6.52 10.90
C PRO A 45 12.25 7.77 11.03
N GLY A 46 11.77 8.29 9.90
CA GLY A 46 10.82 9.40 9.84
C GLY A 46 9.35 8.99 10.01
N GLY A 47 9.08 7.71 10.28
CA GLY A 47 7.75 7.13 10.25
C GLY A 47 7.38 6.55 8.89
N SER A 48 6.27 5.81 8.84
CA SER A 48 5.80 5.08 7.66
C SER A 48 4.74 5.83 6.86
N GLN A 49 4.66 7.15 7.00
CA GLN A 49 3.67 7.98 6.31
C GLN A 49 4.35 9.03 5.46
N ALA A 50 3.84 9.25 4.26
CA ALA A 50 4.26 10.32 3.36
C ALA A 50 3.04 10.89 2.64
N VAL A 51 3.13 12.14 2.20
CA VAL A 51 2.12 12.74 1.32
C VAL A 51 2.40 12.28 -0.13
N ALA A 52 1.36 12.15 -0.95
CA ALA A 52 1.48 11.87 -2.38
C ALA A 52 2.44 12.85 -3.07
N GLY A 53 3.30 12.35 -3.94
CA GLY A 53 4.43 13.09 -4.54
C GLY A 53 5.60 13.38 -3.59
N GLY A 54 5.48 13.03 -2.31
CA GLY A 54 6.50 13.24 -1.30
C GLY A 54 7.56 12.13 -1.21
N THR A 55 8.34 12.19 -0.13
CA THR A 55 9.41 11.23 0.14
C THR A 55 9.30 10.66 1.56
N VAL A 56 9.77 9.42 1.75
CA VAL A 56 9.99 8.80 3.05
C VAL A 56 11.45 8.40 3.21
N THR A 57 12.04 8.65 4.37
CA THR A 57 13.40 8.19 4.68
C THR A 57 13.36 6.72 5.06
N VAL A 58 14.15 5.90 4.37
CA VAL A 58 14.25 4.46 4.58
C VAL A 58 15.67 4.09 4.93
N THR A 59 15.84 3.26 5.96
CA THR A 59 17.12 2.60 6.27
C THR A 59 17.01 1.11 6.02
N PHE A 60 17.91 0.60 5.17
CA PHE A 60 18.14 -0.83 4.97
C PHE A 60 19.34 -1.27 5.79
N ASP A 61 19.23 -2.41 6.48
CA ASP A 61 20.31 -2.98 7.28
C ASP A 61 20.57 -4.44 6.87
N ALA A 62 21.84 -4.77 6.63
CA ALA A 62 22.27 -6.13 6.30
C ALA A 62 22.45 -7.03 7.53
N GLY A 63 22.24 -6.52 8.75
CA GLY A 63 22.32 -7.28 9.99
C GLY A 63 23.73 -7.78 10.29
N GLY A 64 24.76 -7.12 9.77
CA GLY A 64 26.16 -7.51 9.94
C GLY A 64 26.69 -8.56 8.95
N ASP A 65 25.87 -9.06 7.99
CA ASP A 65 26.35 -10.01 6.98
C ASP A 65 27.32 -9.34 6.00
N ARG A 66 28.63 -9.47 6.25
CA ARG A 66 29.70 -8.86 5.46
C ARG A 66 29.77 -9.30 4.00
N ARG A 67 29.00 -10.32 3.60
CA ARG A 67 28.86 -10.70 2.18
C ARG A 67 28.00 -9.69 1.43
N VAL A 68 27.10 -9.00 2.12
CA VAL A 68 26.23 -7.96 1.56
C VAL A 68 27.04 -6.70 1.31
N THR A 69 26.86 -6.16 0.10
CA THR A 69 27.51 -4.91 -0.35
C THR A 69 26.51 -3.80 -0.65
N GLY A 70 25.22 -4.10 -0.66
CA GLY A 70 24.17 -3.12 -0.87
C GLY A 70 22.80 -3.76 -0.90
N PHE A 71 21.83 -3.01 -1.40
CA PHE A 71 20.43 -3.36 -1.41
C PHE A 71 19.83 -3.03 -2.78
N ARG A 72 18.88 -3.85 -3.22
CA ARG A 72 17.94 -3.49 -4.27
C ARG A 72 16.57 -3.26 -3.66
N TYR A 73 15.82 -2.30 -4.17
CA TYR A 73 14.52 -1.93 -3.62
C TYR A 73 13.61 -1.34 -4.70
N SER A 74 12.30 -1.42 -4.46
CA SER A 74 11.28 -0.76 -5.27
C SER A 74 10.07 -0.46 -4.39
N PHE A 75 9.39 0.64 -4.69
CA PHE A 75 8.12 0.99 -4.06
C PHE A 75 6.95 0.58 -4.95
N GLY A 76 5.98 -0.14 -4.39
CA GLY A 76 4.79 -0.65 -5.10
C GLY A 76 5.05 -1.83 -6.04
N SER A 77 6.29 -2.30 -6.19
CA SER A 77 6.64 -3.41 -7.09
C SER A 77 7.74 -4.30 -6.53
N ALA A 78 7.63 -5.61 -6.75
CA ALA A 78 8.64 -6.60 -6.35
C ALA A 78 9.82 -6.74 -7.35
N THR A 79 9.87 -5.91 -8.40
CA THR A 79 10.92 -5.96 -9.45
C THR A 79 12.30 -5.47 -8.97
N LEU A 80 12.36 -4.67 -7.89
CA LEU A 80 13.60 -4.18 -7.26
C LEU A 80 14.53 -3.43 -8.24
N ASP A 81 14.01 -2.38 -8.84
CA ASP A 81 14.62 -1.61 -9.94
C ASP A 81 15.69 -0.63 -9.45
N ALA A 82 15.57 -0.15 -8.21
CA ALA A 82 16.56 0.73 -7.60
C ALA A 82 17.65 -0.06 -6.86
N ARG A 83 18.84 0.53 -6.73
CA ARG A 83 19.98 -0.05 -6.01
C ARG A 83 20.72 1.02 -5.21
N VAL A 84 21.09 0.67 -3.99
CA VAL A 84 21.94 1.50 -3.13
C VAL A 84 23.06 0.66 -2.52
N ALA A 85 24.28 1.21 -2.45
CA ALA A 85 25.40 0.56 -1.80
C ALA A 85 25.30 0.72 -0.27
N ALA A 86 25.69 -0.31 0.48
CA ALA A 86 25.86 -0.17 1.92
C ALA A 86 27.10 0.69 2.19
N GLY A 87 27.04 1.59 3.19
CA GLY A 87 28.17 2.47 3.51
C GLY A 87 29.43 1.69 3.88
N VAL A 88 29.24 0.53 4.52
CA VAL A 88 30.27 -0.49 4.74
C VAL A 88 29.68 -1.88 4.49
N ARG A 89 30.53 -2.88 4.23
CA ARG A 89 30.06 -4.26 4.02
C ARG A 89 29.33 -4.81 5.24
N GLY A 90 28.13 -5.35 5.03
CA GLY A 90 27.24 -5.81 6.10
C GLY A 90 26.66 -4.69 6.97
N GLY A 91 26.87 -3.42 6.62
CA GLY A 91 26.28 -2.27 7.30
C GLY A 91 24.96 -1.84 6.69
N THR A 92 24.64 -0.56 6.88
CA THR A 92 23.37 0.06 6.48
C THR A 92 23.48 0.91 5.22
N ALA A 93 22.33 1.21 4.62
CA ALA A 93 22.14 2.26 3.63
C ALA A 93 20.87 3.03 3.95
N THR A 94 20.92 4.36 3.90
CA THR A 94 19.75 5.23 4.08
C THR A 94 19.47 5.96 2.78
N VAL A 95 18.20 6.00 2.37
CA VAL A 95 17.73 6.66 1.15
C VAL A 95 16.47 7.47 1.43
N ASP A 96 16.32 8.60 0.75
CA ASP A 96 15.04 9.29 0.64
C ASP A 96 14.30 8.72 -0.57
N LEU A 97 13.25 7.95 -0.29
CA LEU A 97 12.47 7.24 -1.28
C LEU A 97 11.27 8.09 -1.70
N ALA A 98 11.18 8.45 -2.96
CA ALA A 98 9.96 9.03 -3.53
C ALA A 98 8.82 8.01 -3.52
N VAL A 99 7.70 8.35 -2.90
CA VAL A 99 6.53 7.44 -2.82
C VAL A 99 5.64 7.54 -4.06
N GLY A 100 5.81 8.58 -4.87
CA GLY A 100 4.98 8.86 -6.03
C GLY A 100 3.54 9.19 -5.64
N ASP A 101 2.65 9.04 -6.60
CA ASP A 101 1.33 9.68 -6.58
C ASP A 101 0.22 8.77 -6.04
N ILE A 102 0.28 7.48 -6.35
CA ILE A 102 -0.71 6.49 -5.91
C ILE A 102 -0.80 6.47 -4.37
N THR A 103 -1.98 6.81 -3.85
CA THR A 103 -2.30 6.89 -2.42
C THR A 103 -2.64 5.53 -1.79
N GLY A 104 -2.73 5.50 -0.46
CA GLY A 104 -3.08 4.31 0.32
C GLY A 104 -1.86 3.55 0.87
N ASP A 105 -2.12 2.38 1.44
CA ASP A 105 -1.07 1.50 1.96
C ASP A 105 -0.35 0.81 0.81
N ARG A 106 0.96 1.07 0.70
CA ARG A 106 1.76 0.60 -0.42
C ARG A 106 3.01 -0.14 0.06
N PRO A 107 3.34 -1.29 -0.55
CA PRO A 107 4.48 -2.08 -0.13
C PRO A 107 5.80 -1.48 -0.63
N LEU A 108 6.79 -1.40 0.24
CA LEU A 108 8.20 -1.20 -0.09
C LEU A 108 8.90 -2.55 -0.04
N TYR A 109 9.41 -3.00 -1.18
CA TYR A 109 10.17 -4.25 -1.28
C TYR A 109 11.66 -3.95 -1.25
N ALA A 110 12.44 -4.77 -0.54
CA ALA A 110 13.89 -4.71 -0.56
C ALA A 110 14.52 -6.10 -0.46
N ALA A 111 15.67 -6.27 -1.10
CA ALA A 111 16.53 -7.43 -0.94
C ALA A 111 17.99 -7.00 -0.85
N VAL A 112 18.80 -7.76 -0.12
CA VAL A 112 20.25 -7.55 -0.12
C VAL A 112 20.89 -7.98 -1.44
N VAL A 113 22.03 -7.40 -1.77
CA VAL A 113 22.85 -7.81 -2.90
C VAL A 113 24.33 -7.89 -2.51
N ASP A 114 25.00 -8.95 -2.96
CA ASP A 114 26.44 -9.13 -2.75
C ASP A 114 27.30 -8.54 -3.87
N ARG A 115 28.63 -8.67 -3.72
CA ARG A 115 29.60 -8.14 -4.69
C ARG A 115 29.49 -8.74 -6.09
N PHE A 116 28.86 -9.91 -6.22
CA PHE A 116 28.68 -10.62 -7.48
C PHE A 116 27.30 -10.34 -8.10
N GLY A 117 26.50 -9.47 -7.49
CA GLY A 117 25.16 -9.15 -7.97
C GLY A 117 24.10 -10.19 -7.60
N ARG A 118 24.43 -11.17 -6.74
CA ARG A 118 23.44 -12.15 -6.29
C ARG A 118 22.46 -11.47 -5.34
N VAL A 119 21.18 -11.58 -5.66
CA VAL A 119 20.08 -11.03 -4.86
C VAL A 119 19.69 -12.04 -3.79
N GLY A 120 19.61 -11.57 -2.55
CA GLY A 120 19.19 -12.36 -1.40
C GLY A 120 17.68 -12.48 -1.29
N PRO A 121 17.19 -13.03 -0.16
CA PRO A 121 15.76 -13.09 0.12
C PRO A 121 15.15 -11.69 0.26
N LEU A 122 13.89 -11.56 -0.20
CA LEU A 122 13.08 -10.36 -0.07
C LEU A 122 12.64 -10.14 1.38
N ASN A 123 12.53 -8.88 1.76
CA ASN A 123 11.72 -8.39 2.87
C ASN A 123 10.86 -7.22 2.38
N GLN A 124 9.83 -6.87 3.14
CA GLN A 124 8.95 -5.75 2.82
C GLN A 124 8.56 -4.93 4.05
N ALA A 125 8.22 -3.67 3.81
CA ALA A 125 7.55 -2.80 4.77
C ALA A 125 6.34 -2.14 4.11
N THR A 126 5.43 -1.60 4.90
CA THR A 126 4.29 -0.83 4.40
C THR A 126 4.55 0.66 4.63
N VAL A 127 4.28 1.48 3.62
CA VAL A 127 4.24 2.94 3.74
C VAL A 127 2.85 3.39 3.34
N THR A 128 2.22 4.19 4.19
CA THR A 128 0.92 4.81 3.90
C THR A 128 1.15 6.12 3.17
N VAL A 129 0.70 6.20 1.93
CA VAL A 129 0.73 7.43 1.14
C VAL A 129 -0.60 8.16 1.34
N THR A 130 -0.53 9.26 2.06
CA THR A 130 -1.68 10.14 2.29
C THR A 130 -1.86 11.09 1.11
N PRO A 131 -3.10 11.31 0.65
CA PRO A 131 -3.42 12.37 -0.28
C PRO A 131 -2.88 13.74 0.13
N VAL A 132 -2.64 14.62 -0.84
CA VAL A 132 -2.37 16.04 -0.54
C VAL A 132 -3.68 16.70 -0.11
N ALA A 133 -3.64 17.50 0.96
CA ALA A 133 -4.80 18.28 1.37
C ALA A 133 -5.07 19.38 0.32
N GLY A 134 -6.29 19.38 -0.23
CA GLY A 134 -6.75 20.40 -1.17
C GLY A 134 -6.79 19.95 -2.64
N GLY A 135 -7.33 18.76 -2.90
CA GLY A 135 -7.53 18.27 -4.26
C GLY A 135 -8.26 19.29 -5.13
N GLU A 136 -7.87 19.35 -6.38
CA GLU A 136 -8.52 20.19 -7.39
C GLU A 136 -9.34 19.30 -8.32
N LEU A 137 -10.61 19.62 -8.54
CA LEU A 137 -11.39 19.05 -9.62
C LEU A 137 -11.54 20.11 -10.70
N THR A 138 -10.93 19.85 -11.85
CA THR A 138 -11.09 20.69 -13.04
C THR A 138 -11.91 19.93 -14.08
N GLY A 139 -12.54 20.67 -14.98
CA GLY A 139 -13.22 20.01 -16.07
C GLY A 139 -13.94 20.94 -17.02
N ARG A 140 -14.67 20.33 -17.95
CA ARG A 140 -15.54 21.02 -18.88
C ARG A 140 -16.91 20.36 -18.95
N VAL A 141 -17.92 21.17 -19.19
CA VAL A 141 -19.27 20.71 -19.51
C VAL A 141 -19.55 21.05 -20.97
N LEU A 142 -19.82 20.03 -21.77
CA LEU A 142 -20.04 20.12 -23.20
C LEU A 142 -21.44 19.63 -23.56
N ASN A 143 -22.01 20.19 -24.62
CA ASN A 143 -23.20 19.64 -25.25
C ASN A 143 -22.82 18.39 -26.05
N GLY A 144 -23.41 17.24 -25.72
CA GLY A 144 -23.12 15.96 -26.34
C GLY A 144 -23.58 15.81 -27.80
N TYR A 145 -24.43 16.72 -28.30
CA TYR A 145 -24.83 16.76 -29.71
C TYR A 145 -23.91 17.66 -30.55
N THR A 146 -23.57 18.85 -30.03
CA THR A 146 -22.85 19.87 -30.80
C THR A 146 -21.36 19.98 -30.47
N TRP A 147 -20.93 19.35 -29.38
CA TRP A 147 -19.57 19.45 -28.81
C TRP A 147 -19.17 20.87 -28.41
N LEU A 148 -20.14 21.79 -28.32
CA LEU A 148 -19.93 23.15 -27.87
C LEU A 148 -19.95 23.23 -26.34
N PRO A 149 -19.20 24.16 -25.73
CA PRO A 149 -19.24 24.36 -24.29
C PRO A 149 -20.60 24.85 -23.80
N ILE A 150 -21.00 24.37 -22.62
CA ILE A 150 -22.20 24.85 -21.92
C ILE A 150 -21.77 25.78 -20.80
N ALA A 151 -22.04 27.06 -20.96
CA ALA A 151 -21.81 28.08 -19.94
C ALA A 151 -22.92 28.06 -18.88
N GLY A 152 -22.57 28.39 -17.63
CA GLY A 152 -23.52 28.50 -16.52
C GLY A 152 -24.10 27.17 -16.02
N ALA A 153 -23.59 26.01 -16.47
CA ALA A 153 -23.98 24.73 -15.93
C ALA A 153 -23.51 24.63 -14.46
N ALA A 154 -24.40 24.20 -13.57
CA ALA A 154 -24.09 23.94 -12.17
C ALA A 154 -23.43 22.57 -12.02
N VAL A 155 -22.24 22.54 -11.44
CA VAL A 155 -21.50 21.32 -11.09
C VAL A 155 -21.51 21.17 -9.58
N THR A 156 -22.12 20.11 -9.08
CA THR A 156 -22.29 19.83 -7.65
C THR A 156 -21.59 18.54 -7.25
N LEU A 157 -20.84 18.56 -6.14
CA LEU A 157 -20.14 17.40 -5.59
C LEU A 157 -20.86 16.92 -4.31
N SER A 158 -21.14 15.61 -4.25
CA SER A 158 -21.71 14.94 -3.06
C SER A 158 -20.86 13.73 -2.68
N PRO A 159 -20.41 13.58 -1.41
CA PRO A 159 -20.69 14.41 -0.25
C PRO A 159 -19.99 15.79 -0.32
N GLY A 160 -20.19 16.65 0.69
CA GLY A 160 -19.49 17.94 0.80
C GLY A 160 -20.25 19.15 0.25
N GLY A 161 -21.20 18.96 -0.68
CA GLY A 161 -22.11 20.01 -1.14
C GLY A 161 -21.43 21.19 -1.84
N LEU A 162 -20.20 20.99 -2.32
CA LEU A 162 -19.48 21.99 -3.11
C LEU A 162 -20.20 22.17 -4.44
N GLN A 163 -20.37 23.43 -4.84
CA GLN A 163 -21.02 23.79 -6.09
C GLN A 163 -20.24 24.89 -6.80
N VAL A 164 -20.05 24.74 -8.11
CA VAL A 164 -19.46 25.74 -9.00
C VAL A 164 -20.29 25.83 -10.27
N SER A 165 -20.24 26.97 -10.96
CA SER A 165 -20.83 27.14 -12.28
C SER A 165 -19.75 27.18 -13.35
N THR A 166 -20.03 26.62 -14.52
CA THR A 166 -19.10 26.69 -15.65
C THR A 166 -18.99 28.11 -16.21
N GLY A 167 -17.79 28.49 -16.65
CA GLY A 167 -17.54 29.72 -17.40
C GLY A 167 -18.02 29.64 -18.86
N ASP A 168 -17.79 30.71 -19.62
CA ASP A 168 -18.22 30.83 -21.03
C ASP A 168 -17.61 29.78 -21.95
N ASP A 169 -16.41 29.28 -21.60
CA ASP A 169 -15.73 28.20 -22.29
C ASP A 169 -16.14 26.80 -21.79
N GLY A 170 -17.17 26.74 -20.94
CA GLY A 170 -17.68 25.52 -20.31
C GLY A 170 -16.78 24.95 -19.23
N ALA A 171 -15.66 25.62 -18.90
CA ALA A 171 -14.72 25.13 -17.90
C ALA A 171 -15.18 25.40 -16.47
N PHE A 172 -14.79 24.53 -15.54
CA PHE A 172 -14.94 24.72 -14.11
C PHE A 172 -13.67 24.28 -13.37
N SER A 173 -13.43 24.86 -12.20
CA SER A 173 -12.43 24.40 -11.24
C SER A 173 -13.00 24.49 -9.83
N VAL A 174 -12.81 23.42 -9.06
CA VAL A 174 -13.15 23.32 -7.64
C VAL A 174 -11.88 22.94 -6.89
N GLY A 175 -11.29 23.91 -6.19
CA GLY A 175 -10.16 23.66 -5.30
C GLY A 175 -10.61 23.25 -3.90
N GLY A 176 -9.69 22.73 -3.09
CA GLY A 176 -9.96 22.44 -1.68
C GLY A 176 -10.83 21.19 -1.47
N VAL A 177 -10.96 20.34 -2.48
CA VAL A 177 -11.74 19.12 -2.39
C VAL A 177 -10.98 18.11 -1.54
N THR A 178 -11.61 17.63 -0.47
CA THR A 178 -11.02 16.58 0.34
C THR A 178 -10.94 15.29 -0.47
N PRO A 179 -9.90 14.48 -0.30
CA PRO A 179 -9.83 13.19 -0.95
C PRO A 179 -10.99 12.27 -0.55
N GLY A 180 -11.55 11.56 -1.52
CA GLY A 180 -12.71 10.67 -1.32
C GLY A 180 -13.44 10.36 -2.62
N VAL A 181 -14.49 9.57 -2.51
CA VAL A 181 -15.37 9.23 -3.64
C VAL A 181 -16.56 10.19 -3.63
N TYR A 182 -16.79 10.84 -4.76
CA TYR A 182 -17.84 11.83 -4.96
C TYR A 182 -18.77 11.42 -6.11
N ALA A 183 -20.08 11.60 -5.92
CA ALA A 183 -21.02 11.74 -7.00
C ALA A 183 -20.98 13.21 -7.47
N VAL A 184 -20.46 13.43 -8.66
CA VAL A 184 -20.36 14.75 -9.27
C VAL A 184 -21.42 14.87 -10.35
N THR A 185 -22.32 15.83 -10.17
CA THR A 185 -23.44 16.08 -11.06
C THR A 185 -23.24 17.41 -11.76
N ALA A 186 -23.19 17.41 -13.09
CA ALA A 186 -23.29 18.61 -13.92
C ALA A 186 -24.73 18.75 -14.41
N ALA A 187 -25.33 19.92 -14.23
CA ALA A 187 -26.69 20.19 -14.63
C ALA A 187 -26.83 21.58 -15.24
N VAL A 188 -27.64 21.69 -16.29
CA VAL A 188 -28.07 22.97 -16.88
C VAL A 188 -29.59 23.03 -16.80
N GLY A 189 -30.13 24.20 -16.44
CA GLY A 189 -31.58 24.46 -16.39
C GLY A 189 -32.07 25.31 -17.56
N GLY A 190 -33.22 25.94 -17.40
CA GLY A 190 -33.82 26.82 -18.42
C GLY A 190 -34.68 26.05 -19.44
N ASP A 191 -34.72 26.57 -20.67
CA ASP A 191 -35.58 26.03 -21.75
C ASP A 191 -35.11 24.69 -22.30
N CYS A 192 -33.83 24.34 -22.05
CA CYS A 192 -33.22 23.09 -22.47
C CYS A 192 -32.51 22.43 -21.27
N PRO A 193 -33.24 21.85 -20.30
CA PRO A 193 -32.63 21.24 -19.13
C PRO A 193 -31.88 19.95 -19.48
N ALA A 194 -30.76 19.70 -18.81
CA ALA A 194 -30.06 18.41 -18.85
C ALA A 194 -29.19 18.20 -17.61
N THR A 195 -28.89 16.93 -17.32
CA THR A 195 -28.03 16.53 -16.20
C THR A 195 -27.18 15.31 -16.55
N SER A 196 -26.01 15.20 -15.94
CA SER A 196 -25.11 14.06 -16.03
C SER A 196 -24.38 13.89 -14.70
N THR A 197 -24.36 12.66 -14.19
CA THR A 197 -23.70 12.33 -12.93
C THR A 197 -22.62 11.29 -13.16
N GLN A 198 -21.44 11.54 -12.61
CA GLN A 198 -20.31 10.61 -12.61
C GLN A 198 -19.82 10.38 -11.19
N THR A 199 -19.48 9.13 -10.87
CA THR A 199 -18.80 8.80 -9.61
C THR A 199 -17.29 8.93 -9.84
N LEU A 200 -16.66 9.86 -9.15
CA LEU A 200 -15.24 10.18 -9.28
C LEU A 200 -14.52 9.93 -7.95
N GLU A 201 -13.35 9.33 -8.02
CA GLU A 201 -12.42 9.26 -6.90
C GLU A 201 -11.45 10.44 -7.00
N ILE A 202 -11.47 11.32 -6.01
CA ILE A 202 -10.55 12.45 -5.90
C ILE A 202 -9.50 12.04 -4.88
N ASP A 203 -8.24 11.95 -5.29
CA ASP A 203 -7.10 11.48 -4.51
C ASP A 203 -6.23 12.61 -3.96
N GLY A 204 -6.70 13.86 -4.08
CA GLY A 204 -5.97 15.05 -3.67
C GLY A 204 -4.92 15.54 -4.67
N GLN A 205 -4.76 14.90 -5.83
CA GLN A 205 -3.68 15.21 -6.78
C GLN A 205 -4.09 16.08 -7.97
N GLY A 206 -5.37 16.40 -8.07
CA GLY A 206 -5.92 17.05 -9.26
C GLY A 206 -6.56 16.04 -10.19
N LEU A 207 -7.85 16.18 -10.44
CA LEU A 207 -8.60 15.37 -11.39
C LEU A 207 -9.18 16.26 -12.48
N ALA A 208 -8.99 15.88 -13.75
CA ALA A 208 -9.63 16.51 -14.90
C ALA A 208 -10.74 15.61 -15.42
N VAL A 209 -11.94 16.16 -15.61
CA VAL A 209 -13.11 15.40 -16.10
C VAL A 209 -13.90 16.18 -17.15
N GLU A 210 -14.55 15.46 -18.05
CA GLU A 210 -15.51 16.03 -18.98
C GLU A 210 -16.91 15.51 -18.69
N PHE A 211 -17.88 16.41 -18.70
CA PHE A 211 -19.30 16.09 -18.63
C PHE A 211 -19.96 16.38 -19.96
N TYR A 212 -20.68 15.40 -20.46
CA TYR A 212 -21.53 15.54 -21.63
C TYR A 212 -22.98 15.63 -21.18
N LEU A 213 -23.62 16.77 -21.46
CA LEU A 213 -25.05 16.95 -21.28
C LEU A 213 -25.74 16.78 -22.62
N PHE A 214 -26.94 16.22 -22.61
CA PHE A 214 -27.79 16.10 -23.79
C PHE A 214 -29.07 16.93 -23.56
N PRO A 215 -29.02 18.27 -23.73
CA PRO A 215 -30.18 19.13 -23.56
C PRO A 215 -31.30 18.78 -24.53
N GLU A 216 -32.49 18.54 -23.98
CA GLU A 216 -33.73 18.37 -24.74
C GLU A 216 -34.50 19.68 -24.68
N CYS A 217 -34.33 20.52 -25.70
CA CYS A 217 -35.10 21.76 -25.82
C CYS A 217 -36.55 21.42 -26.16
N ALA A 218 -37.50 21.74 -25.28
CA ALA A 218 -38.90 21.71 -25.66
C ALA A 218 -39.16 22.80 -26.71
N PRO A 219 -39.90 22.51 -27.80
CA PRO A 219 -40.32 23.57 -28.72
C PRO A 219 -41.24 24.54 -27.95
N GLU A 220 -40.95 25.84 -28.08
CA GLU A 220 -41.76 26.94 -27.54
C GLU A 220 -43.24 26.72 -27.92
N GLN A 221 -44.11 26.59 -26.91
CA GLN A 221 -45.55 26.33 -27.07
C GLN A 221 -46.31 27.62 -27.40
#